data_AF-A0A316VYM2-F1
#
_entry.id   AF-A0A316VYM2-F1
#
_cell.length_a   1.000
_cell.length_b   1.000
_cell.length_c   1.000
_cell.angle_alpha   90.00
_cell.angle_beta   90.00
_cell.angle_gamma   90.00
#
_symmetry.space_group_name_H-M   'P 1'
#
loop_
_entity.id
_entity.type
_entity.pdbx_description
1 polymer ?
#
loop_
_entity_poly.entity_id
_entity_poly.type
_entity_poly.pdbx_seq_one_letter_code
_entity_poly.pdbx_strand_id
1 'polypeptide(L)'
;MQSLVCMQQHHLKSNAFPHLHPCKRTATSYSSHTITQQVLNHASILSPSMALSSNPKDLVNLRKQLAFYGAYHTNPVNVAIHIVGVPTIIFGTECLLAAIGPVQAPEWAKPMLDSLSDAAPDIVSKYARLNWPALFAVSYWLYYTLLDHVAAILLLPIWAGLYFAVQYVALDHPADLVKVGSIASAIGWISQFYGHGVHEGRAPALLDNLLGAVVLAPFFVWLEVIFHLGYRPQLQKQLNNDIGKLVLEFRKGNKKASKEVAKGKAA
;
A
#
# COMPACT_ATOMS: atom_id res chain seq x y z
N MET A 1 45.16 21.26 -1.46
CA MET A 1 44.43 21.36 -2.74
C MET A 1 42.96 21.65 -2.44
N GLN A 2 42.51 22.89 -2.64
CA GLN A 2 41.28 23.24 -3.36
C GLN A 2 41.09 24.76 -3.32
N SER A 3 41.15 25.35 -4.51
CA SER A 3 40.91 26.75 -4.86
C SER A 3 39.42 27.11 -4.82
N LEU A 4 39.10 28.41 -4.72
CA LEU A 4 38.15 29.16 -5.59
C LEU A 4 38.04 30.62 -5.04
N VAL A 5 38.70 31.62 -5.64
CA VAL A 5 38.19 32.59 -6.66
C VAL A 5 37.08 33.49 -6.07
N CYS A 6 37.27 34.76 -5.70
CA CYS A 6 37.70 36.02 -6.37
C CYS A 6 36.66 36.66 -7.33
N MET A 7 36.51 38.00 -7.17
CA MET A 7 35.84 39.03 -7.97
C MET A 7 34.32 39.22 -7.82
N GLN A 8 33.73 40.43 -7.91
CA GLN A 8 34.14 41.83 -7.77
C GLN A 8 32.84 42.64 -7.98
N GLN A 9 32.54 43.61 -7.12
CA GLN A 9 31.46 44.58 -7.35
C GLN A 9 31.91 45.65 -8.35
N HIS A 10 31.06 46.03 -9.31
CA HIS A 10 31.06 47.38 -9.89
C HIS A 10 29.67 47.79 -10.41
N HIS A 11 29.36 49.05 -10.10
CA HIS A 11 28.25 49.92 -10.49
C HIS A 11 27.66 49.75 -11.90
N LEU A 12 26.36 50.08 -12.07
CA LEU A 12 25.85 50.93 -13.16
C LEU A 12 24.41 51.45 -12.91
N LYS A 13 24.34 52.78 -12.73
CA LYS A 13 23.37 53.79 -13.23
C LYS A 13 21.84 53.62 -13.16
N SER A 14 21.26 54.65 -12.56
CA SER A 14 19.93 55.25 -12.72
C SER A 14 19.39 55.30 -14.16
N ASN A 15 18.07 55.11 -14.32
CA ASN A 15 17.23 55.96 -15.17
C ASN A 15 15.73 55.80 -14.84
N ALA A 16 15.00 56.89 -15.06
CA ALA A 16 13.67 57.25 -14.61
C ALA A 16 12.50 56.42 -15.17
N PHE A 17 11.41 56.34 -14.40
CA PHE A 17 10.04 56.19 -14.91
C PHE A 17 9.06 57.04 -14.07
N PRO A 18 8.03 57.65 -14.69
CA PRO A 18 7.25 58.74 -14.10
C PRO A 18 6.07 58.26 -13.24
N HIS A 19 5.68 59.12 -12.31
CA HIS A 19 4.53 58.98 -11.41
C HIS A 19 3.21 58.70 -12.17
N LEU A 20 2.53 57.61 -11.82
CA LEU A 20 1.13 57.35 -12.16
C LEU A 20 0.28 57.32 -10.88
N HIS A 21 -0.84 58.03 -10.93
CA HIS A 21 -1.83 58.19 -9.86
C HIS A 21 -2.44 56.85 -9.40
N PRO A 22 -2.83 56.71 -8.11
CA PRO A 22 -3.43 55.47 -7.62
C PRO A 22 -4.87 55.29 -8.14
N CYS A 23 -5.06 54.25 -8.94
CA CYS A 23 -6.38 53.73 -9.32
C CYS A 23 -7.03 53.05 -8.09
N LYS A 24 -8.18 53.57 -7.64
CA LYS A 24 -9.01 52.94 -6.61
C LYS A 24 -9.56 51.61 -7.14
N ARG A 25 -8.96 50.48 -6.74
CA ARG A 25 -9.60 49.16 -6.88
C ARG A 25 -10.55 48.95 -5.70
N THR A 26 -11.83 48.88 -6.00
CA THR A 26 -12.84 48.28 -5.13
C THR A 26 -12.49 46.79 -4.96
N ALA A 27 -11.96 46.43 -3.81
CA ALA A 27 -11.76 45.04 -3.43
C ALA A 27 -13.12 44.44 -3.01
N THR A 28 -13.80 43.76 -3.92
CA THR A 28 -14.79 42.76 -3.52
C THR A 28 -14.05 41.60 -2.88
N SER A 29 -14.00 41.61 -1.55
CA SER A 29 -13.52 40.51 -0.72
C SER A 29 -14.41 39.27 -0.94
N TYR A 30 -14.10 38.46 -1.95
CA TYR A 30 -14.52 37.07 -1.97
C TYR A 30 -13.52 36.28 -1.13
N SER A 31 -13.93 35.95 0.09
CA SER A 31 -13.14 35.17 1.03
C SER A 31 -12.81 33.81 0.41
N SER A 32 -11.53 33.57 0.11
CA SER A 32 -10.99 32.27 -0.30
C SER A 32 -11.32 31.18 0.72
N HIS A 33 -11.60 31.55 1.98
CA HIS A 33 -12.05 30.62 3.01
C HIS A 33 -13.43 30.04 2.71
N THR A 34 -14.35 30.77 2.08
CA THR A 34 -15.71 30.25 1.84
C THR A 34 -15.72 29.16 0.78
N ILE A 35 -14.97 29.32 -0.31
CA ILE A 35 -14.83 28.29 -1.36
C ILE A 35 -14.09 27.08 -0.80
N THR A 36 -13.04 27.30 0.00
CA THR A 36 -12.27 26.20 0.62
C THR A 36 -13.14 25.43 1.62
N GLN A 37 -13.93 26.11 2.45
CA GLN A 37 -14.88 25.44 3.36
C GLN A 37 -15.99 24.73 2.61
N GLN A 38 -16.48 25.26 1.48
CA GLN A 38 -17.54 24.63 0.69
C GLN A 38 -17.03 23.39 -0.04
N VAL A 39 -15.78 23.39 -0.53
CA VAL A 39 -15.12 22.20 -1.09
C VAL A 39 -14.81 21.17 0.00
N LEU A 40 -14.36 21.59 1.18
CA LEU A 40 -14.12 20.69 2.33
C LEU A 40 -15.41 20.13 2.93
N ASN A 41 -16.50 20.91 2.95
CA ASN A 41 -17.83 20.45 3.37
C ASN A 41 -18.48 19.56 2.30
N HIS A 42 -18.10 19.66 1.03
CA HIS A 42 -18.47 18.67 0.01
C HIS A 42 -17.62 17.38 0.11
N ALA A 43 -16.37 17.47 0.57
CA ALA A 43 -15.56 16.29 0.84
C ALA A 43 -16.08 15.48 2.04
N SER A 44 -16.72 16.12 3.03
CA SER A 44 -17.37 15.43 4.16
C SER A 44 -18.74 14.80 3.82
N ILE A 45 -19.24 15.01 2.60
CA ILE A 45 -20.48 14.41 2.08
C ILE A 45 -20.17 13.11 1.31
N LEU A 46 -18.91 12.82 1.01
CA LEU A 46 -18.47 11.57 0.39
C LEU A 46 -18.29 10.47 1.46
N SER A 47 -19.35 9.68 1.63
CA SER A 47 -19.41 8.40 2.34
C SER A 47 -19.19 8.48 3.87
N PRO A 48 -20.00 7.78 4.69
CA PRO A 48 -19.58 7.49 6.05
C PRO A 48 -18.25 6.76 5.97
N SER A 49 -17.28 7.26 6.75
CA SER A 49 -15.92 6.74 6.91
C SER A 49 -15.89 5.22 6.82
N MET A 50 -15.52 4.74 5.63
CA MET A 50 -15.15 3.35 5.36
C MET A 50 -13.65 3.17 5.59
N ALA A 51 -13.02 4.07 6.34
CA ALA A 51 -11.71 3.79 6.89
C ALA A 51 -11.84 2.58 7.83
N LEU A 52 -10.85 1.68 7.78
CA LEU A 52 -10.70 0.68 8.81
C LEU A 52 -10.72 1.43 10.15
N SER A 53 -11.72 1.12 10.97
CA SER A 53 -12.02 1.81 12.22
C SER A 53 -10.75 2.13 13.02
N SER A 54 -10.68 3.33 13.59
CA SER A 54 -9.56 3.78 14.43
C SER A 54 -9.42 2.99 15.74
N ASN A 55 -10.33 2.05 16.02
CA ASN A 55 -10.23 1.14 17.14
C ASN A 55 -9.18 0.05 16.88
N PRO A 56 -8.13 -0.07 17.73
CA PRO A 56 -7.10 -1.10 17.58
C PRO A 56 -7.62 -2.53 17.49
N LYS A 57 -8.79 -2.82 18.11
CA LYS A 57 -9.41 -4.16 18.05
C LYS A 57 -9.87 -4.53 16.64
N ASP A 58 -10.15 -3.55 15.79
CA ASP A 58 -10.53 -3.78 14.40
C ASP A 58 -9.32 -4.12 13.51
N LEU A 59 -8.10 -3.80 13.95
CA LEU A 59 -6.85 -4.18 13.27
C LEU A 59 -6.52 -5.68 13.38
N VAL A 60 -7.22 -6.42 14.24
CA VAL A 60 -7.11 -7.88 14.34
C VAL A 60 -8.43 -8.60 14.05
N ASN A 61 -9.46 -7.85 13.64
CA ASN A 61 -10.75 -8.44 13.30
C ASN A 61 -10.76 -8.90 11.83
N LEU A 62 -10.37 -10.15 11.62
CA LEU A 62 -10.28 -10.78 10.30
C LEU A 62 -11.54 -10.56 9.44
N ARG A 63 -12.73 -10.85 9.99
CA ARG A 63 -13.98 -10.78 9.22
C ARG A 63 -14.28 -9.36 8.74
N LYS A 64 -14.08 -8.37 9.60
CA LYS A 64 -14.32 -6.95 9.27
C LYS A 64 -13.37 -6.49 8.16
N GLN A 65 -12.10 -6.85 8.26
CA GLN A 65 -11.11 -6.44 7.27
C GLN A 65 -11.29 -7.16 5.93
N LEU A 66 -11.61 -8.45 5.94
CA LEU A 66 -11.93 -9.21 4.73
C LEU A 66 -13.18 -8.67 4.04
N ALA A 67 -14.24 -8.34 4.80
CA ALA A 67 -15.44 -7.76 4.24
C ALA A 67 -15.17 -6.40 3.57
N PHE A 68 -14.34 -5.57 4.22
CA PHE A 68 -13.88 -4.30 3.64
C PHE A 68 -13.13 -4.53 2.33
N TYR A 69 -12.14 -5.42 2.32
CA TYR A 69 -11.37 -5.74 1.11
C TYR A 69 -12.26 -6.29 -0.01
N GLY A 70 -13.12 -7.26 0.29
CA GLY A 70 -14.01 -7.89 -0.70
C GLY A 70 -14.99 -6.91 -1.34
N ALA A 71 -15.33 -5.81 -0.68
CA ALA A 71 -16.19 -4.77 -1.26
C ALA A 71 -15.52 -4.00 -2.43
N TYR A 72 -14.18 -3.99 -2.49
CA TYR A 72 -13.40 -3.37 -3.58
C TYR A 72 -13.04 -4.35 -4.71
N HIS A 73 -13.13 -5.66 -4.47
CA HIS A 73 -12.66 -6.71 -5.38
C HIS A 73 -13.80 -7.68 -5.71
N THR A 74 -14.78 -7.19 -6.48
CA THR A 74 -15.99 -7.96 -6.82
C THR A 74 -15.92 -8.61 -8.20
N ASN A 75 -15.00 -8.17 -9.06
CA ASN A 75 -14.79 -8.72 -10.38
C ASN A 75 -13.75 -9.86 -10.33
N PRO A 76 -14.09 -11.08 -10.81
CA PRO A 76 -13.18 -12.23 -10.74
C PRO A 76 -11.87 -12.03 -11.53
N VAL A 77 -11.88 -11.23 -12.59
CA VAL A 77 -10.66 -10.92 -13.35
C VAL A 77 -9.73 -10.04 -12.53
N ASN A 78 -10.26 -9.04 -11.82
CA ASN A 78 -9.47 -8.22 -10.92
C ASN A 78 -8.89 -9.04 -9.77
N VAL A 79 -9.69 -9.95 -9.18
CA VAL A 79 -9.22 -10.89 -8.15
C VAL A 79 -8.07 -11.76 -8.68
N ALA A 80 -8.18 -12.31 -9.89
CA ALA A 80 -7.10 -13.09 -10.50
C ALA A 80 -5.82 -12.27 -10.72
N ILE A 81 -5.95 -11.01 -11.16
CA ILE A 81 -4.83 -10.07 -11.28
C ILE A 81 -4.17 -9.81 -9.92
N HIS A 82 -4.96 -9.69 -8.84
CA HIS A 82 -4.46 -9.53 -7.48
C HIS A 82 -3.70 -10.78 -7.00
N ILE A 83 -4.23 -11.97 -7.24
CA ILE A 83 -3.60 -13.25 -6.85
C ILE A 83 -2.18 -13.39 -7.43
N VAL A 84 -1.93 -12.90 -8.65
CA VAL A 84 -0.61 -12.96 -9.29
C VAL A 84 0.24 -11.70 -8.97
N GLY A 85 -0.38 -10.52 -9.04
CA GLY A 85 0.35 -9.27 -8.93
C GLY A 85 0.79 -8.94 -7.51
N VAL A 86 0.03 -9.33 -6.48
CA VAL A 86 0.41 -9.07 -5.07
C VAL A 86 1.69 -9.82 -4.69
N PRO A 87 1.85 -11.14 -4.92
CA PRO A 87 3.14 -11.81 -4.71
C PRO A 87 4.28 -11.19 -5.51
N THR A 88 4.01 -10.71 -6.73
CA THR A 88 5.01 -10.03 -7.57
C THR A 88 5.46 -8.70 -6.97
N ILE A 89 4.53 -7.91 -6.41
CA ILE A 89 4.84 -6.67 -5.67
C ILE A 89 5.66 -6.98 -4.42
N ILE A 90 5.28 -8.01 -3.65
CA ILE A 90 6.00 -8.42 -2.44
C ILE A 90 7.44 -8.82 -2.78
N PHE A 91 7.62 -9.69 -3.78
CA PHE A 91 8.96 -10.07 -4.26
C PHE A 91 9.79 -8.85 -4.67
N GLY A 92 9.23 -7.95 -5.48
CA GLY A 92 9.92 -6.74 -5.91
C GLY A 92 10.29 -5.82 -4.74
N THR A 93 9.37 -5.66 -3.79
CA THR A 93 9.57 -4.85 -2.57
C THR A 93 10.68 -5.43 -1.70
N GLU A 94 10.68 -6.74 -1.47
CA GLU A 94 11.73 -7.42 -0.72
C GLU A 94 13.09 -7.33 -1.43
N CYS A 95 13.17 -7.43 -2.76
CA CYS A 95 14.42 -7.17 -3.48
C CYS A 95 14.96 -5.74 -3.23
N LEU A 96 14.07 -4.73 -3.24
CA LEU A 96 14.47 -3.35 -2.95
C LEU A 96 14.87 -3.15 -1.49
N LEU A 97 14.19 -3.83 -0.55
CA LEU A 97 14.58 -3.84 0.87
C LEU A 97 15.93 -4.54 1.08
N ALA A 98 16.20 -5.63 0.35
CA ALA A 98 17.47 -6.35 0.42
C ALA A 98 18.64 -5.44 0.00
N ALA A 99 18.42 -4.53 -0.96
CA ALA A 99 19.42 -3.58 -1.42
C ALA A 99 19.83 -2.55 -0.35
N ILE A 100 19.05 -2.37 0.73
CA ILE A 100 19.43 -1.55 1.88
C ILE A 100 20.60 -2.19 2.66
N GLY A 101 20.72 -3.52 2.61
CA GLY A 101 21.79 -4.28 3.24
C GLY A 101 21.36 -5.06 4.49
N PRO A 102 22.34 -5.65 5.22
CA PRO A 102 22.07 -6.48 6.38
C PRO A 102 21.57 -5.65 7.57
N VAL A 103 20.81 -6.29 8.45
CA VAL A 103 20.42 -5.71 9.74
C VAL A 103 21.36 -6.25 10.81
N GLN A 104 21.87 -5.36 11.65
CA GLN A 104 22.73 -5.74 12.75
C GLN A 104 21.89 -6.41 13.85
N ALA A 105 22.20 -7.67 14.15
CA ALA A 105 21.64 -8.35 15.31
C ALA A 105 22.17 -7.70 16.60
N PRO A 106 21.34 -7.51 17.64
CA PRO A 106 21.84 -7.10 18.95
C PRO A 106 22.78 -8.18 19.51
N GLU A 107 23.81 -7.77 20.27
CA GLU A 107 24.87 -8.68 20.75
C GLU A 107 24.33 -9.91 21.49
N TRP A 108 23.26 -9.73 22.27
CA TRP A 108 22.63 -10.81 23.02
C TRP A 108 22.00 -11.89 22.12
N ALA A 109 21.62 -11.56 20.88
CA ALA A 109 20.97 -12.47 19.96
C ALA A 109 21.95 -13.26 19.09
N LYS A 110 23.19 -12.77 18.90
CA LYS A 110 24.16 -13.38 17.99
C LYS A 110 24.44 -14.87 18.28
N PRO A 111 24.69 -15.31 19.52
CA PRO A 111 24.95 -16.73 19.79
C PRO A 111 23.78 -17.64 19.39
N MET A 112 22.55 -17.16 19.55
CA MET A 112 21.35 -17.88 19.14
C MET A 112 21.25 -17.96 17.61
N LEU A 113 21.50 -16.85 16.90
CA LEU A 113 21.46 -16.82 15.43
C LEU A 113 22.55 -17.71 14.83
N ASP A 114 23.75 -17.67 15.38
CA ASP A 114 24.88 -18.51 14.94
C ASP A 114 24.53 -20.00 15.15
N SER A 115 24.02 -20.36 16.33
CA SER A 115 23.60 -21.74 16.63
C SER A 115 22.49 -22.24 15.68
N LEU A 116 21.53 -21.37 15.31
CA LEU A 116 20.47 -21.69 14.36
C LEU A 116 21.03 -21.87 12.94
N SER A 117 21.97 -21.03 12.54
CA SER A 117 22.64 -21.13 11.23
C SER A 117 23.45 -22.42 11.13
N ASP A 118 24.18 -22.78 12.18
CA ASP A 118 25.02 -23.99 12.22
C ASP A 118 24.20 -25.29 12.24
N ALA A 119 23.00 -25.26 12.83
CA ALA A 119 22.09 -26.41 12.85
C ALA A 119 21.29 -26.59 11.55
N ALA A 120 21.19 -25.56 10.71
CA ALA A 120 20.42 -25.59 9.47
C ALA A 120 21.22 -26.24 8.33
N PRO A 121 20.56 -26.93 7.37
CA PRO A 121 21.22 -27.40 6.16
C PRO A 121 21.91 -26.25 5.40
N ASP A 122 23.05 -26.52 4.75
CA ASP A 122 23.85 -25.51 4.04
C ASP A 122 23.04 -24.65 3.07
N ILE A 123 22.08 -25.28 2.36
CA ILE A 123 21.21 -24.59 1.42
C ILE A 123 20.31 -23.56 2.13
N VAL A 124 19.90 -23.83 3.37
CA VAL A 124 19.08 -22.93 4.17
C VAL A 124 19.96 -21.85 4.81
N SER A 125 21.05 -22.23 5.46
CA SER A 125 21.94 -21.30 6.17
C SER A 125 22.62 -20.29 5.22
N LYS A 126 22.90 -20.69 3.97
CA LYS A 126 23.41 -19.77 2.94
C LYS A 126 22.49 -18.56 2.74
N TYR A 127 21.19 -18.78 2.63
CA TYR A 127 20.21 -17.76 2.25
C TYR A 127 19.44 -17.14 3.43
N ALA A 128 19.32 -17.84 4.55
CA ALA A 128 18.67 -17.35 5.77
C ALA A 128 19.53 -16.26 6.45
N ARG A 129 19.37 -15.02 6.01
CA ARG A 129 20.13 -13.86 6.51
C ARG A 129 19.24 -12.91 7.29
N LEU A 130 19.75 -12.40 8.41
CA LEU A 130 19.11 -11.28 9.09
C LEU A 130 19.30 -9.98 8.29
N ASN A 131 18.23 -9.57 7.60
CA ASN A 131 18.19 -8.35 6.79
C ASN A 131 16.77 -7.77 6.77
N TRP A 132 16.58 -6.65 6.05
CA TRP A 132 15.27 -6.00 5.94
C TRP A 132 14.16 -6.90 5.38
N PRO A 133 14.39 -7.71 4.31
CA PRO A 133 13.43 -8.73 3.88
C PRO A 133 13.03 -9.70 4.99
N ALA A 134 13.98 -10.19 5.79
CA ALA A 134 13.67 -11.12 6.88
C ALA A 134 12.76 -10.47 7.94
N LEU A 135 13.04 -9.21 8.32
CA LEU A 135 12.19 -8.47 9.25
C LEU A 135 10.80 -8.22 8.66
N PHE A 136 10.73 -7.85 7.38
CA PHE A 136 9.48 -7.68 6.66
C PHE A 136 8.66 -8.97 6.66
N ALA A 137 9.26 -10.08 6.23
CA ALA A 137 8.60 -11.38 6.15
C ALA A 137 8.12 -11.88 7.52
N VAL A 138 8.95 -11.78 8.56
CA VAL A 138 8.58 -12.19 9.93
C VAL A 138 7.47 -11.32 10.49
N SER A 139 7.55 -9.99 10.33
CA SER A 139 6.53 -9.07 10.86
C SER A 139 5.15 -9.31 10.23
N TYR A 140 5.10 -9.50 8.91
CA TYR A 140 3.87 -9.84 8.20
C TYR A 140 3.31 -11.20 8.63
N TRP A 141 4.17 -12.22 8.71
CA TRP A 141 3.73 -13.56 9.10
C TRP A 141 3.20 -13.61 10.54
N LEU A 142 3.83 -12.90 11.48
CA LEU A 142 3.33 -12.75 12.85
C LEU A 142 1.96 -12.07 12.86
N TYR A 143 1.80 -10.98 12.11
CA TYR A 143 0.52 -10.29 12.00
C TYR A 143 -0.58 -11.20 11.42
N TYR A 144 -0.27 -11.95 10.37
CA TYR A 144 -1.21 -12.90 9.77
C TYR A 144 -1.57 -14.06 10.71
N THR A 145 -0.62 -14.48 11.55
CA THR A 145 -0.88 -15.48 12.59
C THR A 145 -1.87 -14.97 13.63
N LEU A 146 -1.84 -13.67 13.97
CA LEU A 146 -2.84 -13.04 14.85
C LEU A 146 -4.23 -12.98 14.21
N LEU A 147 -4.31 -12.87 12.88
CA LEU A 147 -5.57 -12.84 12.14
C LEU A 147 -6.19 -14.23 11.97
N ASP A 148 -5.40 -15.20 11.49
CA ASP A 148 -5.79 -16.61 11.38
C ASP A 148 -4.54 -17.51 11.31
N HIS A 149 -4.17 -18.10 12.45
CA HIS A 149 -2.99 -18.96 12.58
C HIS A 149 -2.97 -20.16 11.62
N VAL A 150 -4.12 -20.77 11.31
CA VAL A 150 -4.14 -21.93 10.40
C VAL A 150 -3.84 -21.48 8.97
N ALA A 151 -4.51 -20.41 8.52
CA ALA A 151 -4.24 -19.84 7.20
C ALA A 151 -2.79 -19.34 7.08
N ALA A 152 -2.22 -18.74 8.14
CA ALA A 152 -0.83 -18.29 8.18
C ALA A 152 0.19 -19.45 8.11
N ILE A 153 -0.09 -20.59 8.77
CA ILE A 153 0.73 -21.80 8.67
C ILE A 153 0.70 -22.34 7.24
N LEU A 154 -0.48 -22.40 6.61
CA LEU A 154 -0.61 -22.87 5.24
C LEU A 154 0.08 -21.94 4.22
N LEU A 155 0.17 -20.63 4.52
CA LEU A 155 0.88 -19.64 3.70
C LEU A 155 2.41 -19.77 3.81
N LEU A 156 2.91 -20.28 4.95
CA LEU A 156 4.33 -20.24 5.31
C LEU A 156 5.28 -20.78 4.22
N PRO A 157 5.01 -21.90 3.52
CA PRO A 157 5.90 -22.40 2.47
C PRO A 157 6.05 -21.42 1.29
N ILE A 158 4.96 -20.77 0.88
CA ILE A 158 4.96 -19.78 -0.21
C ILE A 158 5.69 -18.52 0.25
N TRP A 159 5.40 -18.06 1.47
CA TRP A 159 6.01 -16.88 2.06
C TRP A 159 7.52 -17.04 2.26
N ALA A 160 7.95 -18.18 2.80
CA ALA A 160 9.36 -18.53 2.92
C ALA A 160 10.01 -18.67 1.54
N GLY A 161 9.34 -19.29 0.57
CA GLY A 161 9.82 -19.41 -0.80
C GLY A 161 10.11 -18.06 -1.46
N LEU A 162 9.22 -17.07 -1.27
CA LEU A 162 9.43 -15.70 -1.75
C LEU A 162 10.67 -15.07 -1.12
N TYR A 163 10.79 -15.14 0.20
CA TYR A 163 11.97 -14.64 0.91
C TYR A 163 13.25 -15.32 0.40
N PHE A 164 13.30 -16.65 0.34
CA PHE A 164 14.48 -17.37 -0.15
C PHE A 164 14.81 -17.06 -1.62
N ALA A 165 13.82 -16.81 -2.47
CA ALA A 165 14.03 -16.37 -3.85
C ALA A 165 14.69 -14.98 -3.90
N VAL A 166 14.27 -14.05 -3.05
CA VAL A 166 14.91 -12.73 -2.93
C VAL A 166 16.35 -12.87 -2.46
N GLN A 167 16.60 -13.73 -1.47
CA GLN A 167 17.94 -13.99 -0.95
C GLN A 167 18.85 -14.63 -2.00
N TYR A 168 18.30 -15.51 -2.84
CA TYR A 168 19.01 -16.06 -3.99
C TYR A 168 19.47 -14.95 -4.94
N VAL A 169 18.57 -14.04 -5.35
CA VAL A 169 18.95 -12.91 -6.20
C VAL A 169 19.97 -12.01 -5.50
N ALA A 170 19.77 -11.71 -4.21
CA ALA A 170 20.62 -10.79 -3.48
C ALA A 170 22.05 -11.31 -3.27
N LEU A 171 22.22 -12.62 -3.08
CA LEU A 171 23.53 -13.22 -2.79
C LEU A 171 24.23 -13.75 -4.04
N ASP A 172 23.49 -14.37 -4.96
CA ASP A 172 24.09 -15.00 -6.15
C ASP A 172 24.09 -14.08 -7.37
N HIS A 173 23.19 -13.09 -7.44
CA HIS A 173 23.06 -12.13 -8.56
C HIS A 173 22.92 -10.67 -8.08
N PRO A 174 23.80 -10.17 -7.19
CA PRO A 174 23.61 -8.86 -6.54
C PRO A 174 23.52 -7.68 -7.50
N ALA A 175 24.18 -7.76 -8.67
CA ALA A 175 24.13 -6.73 -9.70
C ALA A 175 22.72 -6.57 -10.31
N ASP A 176 21.92 -7.63 -10.29
CA ASP A 176 20.57 -7.63 -10.85
C ASP A 176 19.49 -7.32 -9.80
N LEU A 177 19.82 -7.32 -8.50
CA LEU A 177 18.86 -7.20 -7.40
C LEU A 177 17.90 -6.01 -7.54
N VAL A 178 18.46 -4.81 -7.72
CA VAL A 178 17.67 -3.58 -7.85
C VAL A 178 16.87 -3.59 -9.15
N LYS A 179 17.44 -4.11 -10.25
CA LYS A 179 16.78 -4.17 -11.56
C LYS A 179 15.59 -5.12 -11.53
N VAL A 180 15.80 -6.35 -11.06
CA VAL A 180 14.75 -7.38 -10.91
C VAL A 180 13.67 -6.88 -9.96
N GLY A 181 14.06 -6.33 -8.81
CA GLY A 181 13.12 -5.75 -7.85
C GLY A 181 12.25 -4.64 -8.44
N SER A 182 12.88 -3.68 -9.11
CA SER A 182 12.18 -2.54 -9.74
C SER A 182 11.22 -2.99 -10.84
N ILE A 183 11.64 -3.94 -11.69
CA ILE A 183 10.80 -4.47 -12.77
C ILE A 183 9.59 -5.22 -12.19
N ALA A 184 9.82 -6.11 -11.21
CA ALA A 184 8.75 -6.87 -10.57
C ALA A 184 7.75 -5.93 -9.88
N SER A 185 8.23 -4.96 -9.09
CA SER A 185 7.38 -3.96 -8.46
C SER A 185 6.58 -3.15 -9.49
N ALA A 186 7.20 -2.70 -10.58
CA ALA A 186 6.51 -1.94 -11.63
C ALA A 186 5.40 -2.76 -12.30
N ILE A 187 5.72 -3.99 -12.75
CA ILE A 187 4.74 -4.90 -13.38
C ILE A 187 3.60 -5.19 -12.42
N GLY A 188 3.93 -5.51 -11.17
CA GLY A 188 2.98 -5.76 -10.10
C GLY A 188 2.01 -4.59 -9.95
N TRP A 189 2.52 -3.38 -9.66
CA TRP A 189 1.68 -2.19 -9.47
C TRP A 189 0.84 -1.81 -10.70
N ILE A 190 1.45 -1.84 -11.89
CA ILE A 190 0.73 -1.54 -13.15
C ILE A 190 -0.44 -2.50 -13.34
N SER A 191 -0.25 -3.80 -13.07
CA SER A 191 -1.33 -4.79 -13.14
C SER A 191 -2.46 -4.49 -12.16
N GLN A 192 -2.15 -4.08 -10.92
CA GLN A 192 -3.17 -3.76 -9.91
C GLN A 192 -4.00 -2.54 -10.32
N PHE A 193 -3.35 -1.47 -10.80
CA PHE A 193 -4.06 -0.28 -11.27
C PHE A 193 -4.90 -0.58 -12.51
N TYR A 194 -4.40 -1.43 -13.42
CA TYR A 194 -5.19 -1.91 -14.56
C TYR A 194 -6.44 -2.68 -14.08
N GLY A 195 -6.29 -3.62 -13.15
CA GLY A 195 -7.38 -4.40 -12.58
C GLY A 195 -8.49 -3.51 -11.99
N HIS A 196 -8.09 -2.56 -11.15
CA HIS A 196 -9.03 -1.62 -10.53
C HIS A 196 -9.67 -0.66 -11.54
N GLY A 197 -8.87 -0.06 -12.43
CA GLY A 197 -9.36 0.93 -13.40
C GLY A 197 -10.28 0.33 -14.46
N VAL A 198 -9.91 -0.83 -15.02
CA VAL A 198 -10.60 -1.43 -16.17
C VAL A 198 -11.70 -2.40 -15.75
N HIS A 199 -11.47 -3.23 -14.73
CA HIS A 199 -12.41 -4.29 -14.35
C HIS A 199 -13.34 -3.93 -13.20
N GLU A 200 -12.90 -3.09 -12.26
CA GLU A 200 -13.76 -2.60 -11.16
C GLU A 200 -14.37 -1.21 -11.45
N GLY A 201 -13.75 -0.42 -12.32
CA GLY A 201 -14.15 0.96 -12.62
C GLY A 201 -14.09 1.88 -11.38
N ARG A 202 -13.25 1.53 -10.40
CA ARG A 202 -13.17 2.20 -9.09
C ARG A 202 -11.72 2.40 -8.70
N ALA A 203 -11.47 3.46 -7.92
CA ALA A 203 -10.16 3.70 -7.34
C ALA A 203 -9.78 2.56 -6.37
N PRO A 204 -8.49 2.22 -6.25
CA PRO A 204 -8.05 1.19 -5.33
C PRO A 204 -8.23 1.64 -3.87
N ALA A 205 -8.49 0.68 -2.99
CA ALA A 205 -8.63 0.92 -1.54
C ALA A 205 -7.40 1.57 -0.89
N LEU A 206 -6.24 1.52 -1.56
CA LEU A 206 -5.00 2.21 -1.17
C LEU A 206 -5.19 3.71 -0.94
N LEU A 207 -6.10 4.35 -1.69
CA LEU A 207 -6.38 5.78 -1.53
C LEU A 207 -7.22 6.09 -0.29
N ASP A 208 -7.96 5.09 0.21
CA ASP A 208 -8.83 5.23 1.39
C ASP A 208 -8.11 4.77 2.68
N ASN A 209 -7.24 3.77 2.58
CA ASN A 209 -6.47 3.22 3.70
C ASN A 209 -5.18 2.52 3.20
N LEU A 210 -4.13 3.31 2.96
CA LEU A 210 -2.87 2.82 2.40
C LEU A 210 -2.25 1.68 3.22
N LEU A 211 -2.05 1.89 4.52
CA LEU A 211 -1.35 0.91 5.35
C LEU A 211 -2.16 -0.38 5.50
N GLY A 212 -3.47 -0.28 5.77
CA GLY A 212 -4.31 -1.48 5.85
C GLY A 212 -4.41 -2.21 4.53
N ALA A 213 -4.57 -1.50 3.40
CA ALA A 213 -4.66 -2.12 2.09
C ALA A 213 -3.36 -2.85 1.70
N VAL A 214 -2.18 -2.25 1.93
CA VAL A 214 -0.89 -2.87 1.59
C VAL A 214 -0.59 -4.06 2.51
N VAL A 215 -0.77 -3.91 3.83
CA VAL A 215 -0.43 -4.96 4.79
C VAL A 215 -1.36 -6.16 4.66
N LEU A 216 -2.64 -5.94 4.35
CA LEU A 216 -3.64 -7.03 4.33
C LEU A 216 -3.80 -7.70 2.97
N ALA A 217 -3.49 -7.00 1.86
CA ALA A 217 -3.69 -7.55 0.52
C ALA A 217 -3.05 -8.95 0.32
N PRO A 218 -1.79 -9.23 0.73
CA PRO A 218 -1.18 -10.55 0.53
C PRO A 218 -1.94 -11.67 1.25
N PHE A 219 -2.41 -11.41 2.48
CA PHE A 219 -3.17 -12.39 3.22
C PHE A 219 -4.57 -12.60 2.66
N PHE A 220 -5.18 -11.57 2.09
CA PHE A 220 -6.53 -11.65 1.56
C PHE A 220 -6.60 -12.38 0.24
N VAL A 221 -5.65 -12.15 -0.67
CA VAL A 221 -5.55 -12.97 -1.89
C VAL A 221 -5.27 -14.43 -1.54
N TRP A 222 -4.47 -14.69 -0.50
CA TRP A 222 -4.23 -16.03 0.00
C TRP A 222 -5.50 -16.69 0.55
N LEU A 223 -6.25 -15.97 1.38
CA LEU A 223 -7.52 -16.45 1.92
C LEU A 223 -8.54 -16.75 0.82
N GLU A 224 -8.62 -15.90 -0.20
CA GLU A 224 -9.47 -16.15 -1.37
C GLU A 224 -9.12 -17.48 -2.04
N VAL A 225 -7.82 -17.78 -2.23
CA VAL A 225 -7.36 -19.06 -2.80
C VAL A 225 -7.78 -20.24 -1.93
N ILE A 226 -7.51 -20.22 -0.62
CA ILE A 226 -7.83 -21.37 0.24
C ILE A 226 -9.33 -21.50 0.53
N PHE A 227 -10.11 -20.42 0.46
CA PHE A 227 -11.57 -20.47 0.49
C PHE A 227 -12.13 -21.26 -0.69
N HIS A 228 -11.56 -21.10 -1.90
CA HIS A 228 -11.92 -21.94 -3.06
C HIS A 228 -11.57 -23.42 -2.86
N LEU A 229 -10.60 -23.73 -1.99
CA LEU A 229 -10.25 -25.09 -1.58
C LEU A 229 -11.12 -25.62 -0.41
N GLY A 230 -12.13 -24.87 0.01
CA GLY A 230 -13.08 -25.27 1.06
C GLY A 230 -12.68 -24.85 2.48
N TYR A 231 -11.72 -23.96 2.66
CA TYR A 231 -11.36 -23.44 3.97
C TYR A 231 -12.49 -22.60 4.59
N ARG A 232 -12.94 -22.92 5.81
CA ARG A 232 -13.94 -22.17 6.60
C ARG A 232 -15.18 -21.70 5.81
N PRO A 233 -16.01 -22.61 5.27
CA PRO A 233 -17.15 -22.25 4.41
C PRO A 233 -18.20 -21.39 5.13
N GLN A 234 -18.37 -21.53 6.45
CA GLN A 234 -19.28 -20.68 7.23
C GLN A 234 -18.79 -19.23 7.28
N LEU A 235 -17.48 -19.01 7.43
CA LEU A 235 -16.88 -17.68 7.41
C LEU A 235 -17.04 -17.05 6.02
N GLN A 236 -16.74 -17.81 4.96
CA GLN A 236 -16.91 -17.34 3.58
C GLN A 236 -18.38 -16.90 3.30
N LYS A 237 -19.36 -17.68 3.77
CA LYS A 237 -20.78 -17.31 3.66
C LYS A 237 -21.11 -16.01 4.41
N GLN A 238 -20.57 -15.84 5.62
CA GLN A 238 -20.75 -14.61 6.39
C GLN A 238 -20.11 -13.40 5.69
N LEU A 239 -18.91 -13.58 5.14
CA LEU A 239 -18.21 -12.55 4.37
C LEU A 239 -18.98 -12.13 3.13
N ASN A 240 -19.50 -13.08 2.35
CA ASN A 240 -20.30 -12.77 1.17
C ASN A 240 -21.54 -11.92 1.50
N ASN A 241 -22.18 -12.20 2.64
CA ASN A 241 -23.30 -11.39 3.12
C ASN A 241 -22.86 -9.96 3.51
N ASP A 242 -21.72 -9.82 4.20
CA ASP A 242 -21.21 -8.52 4.63
C ASP A 242 -20.70 -7.68 3.45
N ILE A 243 -19.98 -8.30 2.51
CA ILE A 243 -19.55 -7.70 1.25
C ILE A 243 -20.76 -7.20 0.48
N GLY A 244 -21.82 -8.01 0.37
CA GLY A 244 -23.06 -7.61 -0.29
C GLY A 244 -23.70 -6.36 0.33
N LYS A 245 -23.72 -6.25 1.67
CA LYS A 245 -24.19 -5.05 2.37
C LYS A 245 -23.32 -3.84 2.07
N LEU A 246 -22.00 -3.97 2.18
CA LEU A 246 -21.05 -2.88 1.93
C LEU A 246 -21.12 -2.39 0.47
N VAL A 247 -21.21 -3.29 -0.50
CA VAL A 247 -21.36 -2.92 -1.93
C VAL A 247 -22.67 -2.17 -2.18
N LEU A 248 -23.77 -2.55 -1.52
CA LEU A 248 -25.03 -1.82 -1.61
C LEU A 248 -24.93 -0.42 -0.99
N GLU A 249 -24.25 -0.29 0.15
CA GLU A 249 -23.99 1.00 0.79
C GLU A 249 -23.16 1.92 -0.12
N PHE A 250 -22.07 1.42 -0.71
CA PHE A 250 -21.28 2.15 -1.70
C PHE A 250 -22.14 2.64 -2.88
N ARG A 251 -22.96 1.77 -3.45
CA ARG A 251 -23.85 2.11 -4.57
C ARG A 251 -24.87 3.19 -4.19
N LYS A 252 -25.43 3.13 -2.98
CA LYS A 252 -26.36 4.15 -2.47
C LYS A 252 -25.66 5.49 -2.24
N GLY A 253 -24.46 5.47 -1.64
CA GLY A 253 -23.63 6.66 -1.43
C GLY A 253 -23.31 7.38 -2.73
N ASN A 254 -22.84 6.64 -3.74
CA ASN A 254 -22.51 7.22 -5.05
C ASN A 254 -23.73 7.84 -5.75
N LYS A 255 -24.90 7.19 -5.68
CA LYS A 255 -26.16 7.73 -6.24
C LYS A 255 -26.61 9.01 -5.53
N LYS A 256 -26.36 9.14 -4.23
CA LYS A 256 -26.69 10.34 -3.46
C LYS A 256 -25.75 11.48 -3.85
N ALA A 257 -24.44 11.23 -3.85
CA ALA A 257 -23.43 12.21 -4.25
C ALA A 257 -23.65 12.71 -5.68
N SER A 258 -23.95 11.83 -6.64
CA SER A 258 -24.22 12.22 -8.03
C SER A 258 -25.46 13.12 -8.15
N LYS A 259 -26.51 12.85 -7.36
CA LYS A 259 -27.72 13.69 -7.32
C LYS A 259 -27.45 15.06 -6.72
N GLU A 260 -26.63 15.15 -5.68
CA GLU A 260 -26.26 16.42 -5.06
C GLU A 260 -25.38 17.28 -5.97
N VAL A 261 -24.42 16.68 -6.67
CA VAL A 261 -23.62 17.37 -7.71
C VAL A 261 -24.51 17.87 -8.85
N ALA A 262 -25.47 17.06 -9.31
CA ALA A 262 -26.40 17.47 -10.35
C ALA A 262 -27.30 18.64 -9.91
N LYS A 263 -27.77 18.63 -8.65
CA LYS A 263 -28.55 19.73 -8.06
C LYS A 263 -27.72 21.01 -7.89
N GLY A 264 -26.48 20.90 -7.43
CA GLY A 264 -25.59 22.05 -7.25
C GLY A 264 -25.14 22.71 -8.55
N LYS A 265 -25.14 21.97 -9.67
CA LYS A 265 -24.92 22.53 -11.02
C LYS A 265 -26.16 23.18 -11.64
N ALA A 266 -27.35 22.91 -11.09
CA ALA A 266 -28.62 23.42 -11.60
C ALA A 266 -29.13 24.65 -10.82
N ALA A 267 -28.44 25.04 -9.74
CA ALA A 267 -28.67 26.24 -8.94
C ALA A 267 -27.64 27.31 -9.30
#